data_AF-A0A966DQM9-F1
#
_entry.id   AF-A0A966DQM9-F1
#
_cell.length_a   1.000
_cell.length_b   1.000
_cell.length_c   1.000
_cell.angle_alpha   90.00
_cell.angle_beta   90.00
_cell.angle_gamma   90.00
#
_symmetry.space_group_name_H-M   'P 1'
#
loop_
_entity.id
_entity.type
_entity.pdbx_description
1 polymer ?
#
loop_
_entity_poly.entity_id
_entity_poly.type
_entity_poly.pdbx_seq_one_letter_code
_entity_poly.pdbx_strand_id
1 'polypeptide(L)'
;MELMAPHRLIITPGPNRLLKHYWRCNASNRQKYPFKNLEIKLETDVETKIETENTSHPFTLNHPVVRYSGNPILNSHAINRIWTTPGRQVITAHNAGITLFRNKYIMLFRSHLRNGISVVGKATSDTGISDWEIDPEPFLKPCKSEDNTTDKQTAGNLREAGGVEDPRITRIDETYYITYSAYHGLEPDSVRVSLASTNDFKTVIRHGPVMDVDMRNVVLFPEKINGRYYALFRPNDHTAQAIGGNFTRILIGSTSHLTASDWKISNQPVMAQAGGPSSFSAKIGPGAPPLKTRHGWLSIFHGVRNTMDGNPYVLGVALHSLTNPEQVLVSNIPILFPTRADCRTTEDDYIHVPNVVFTCGALRQPDGTIYLYYGGNDTVMNLAFTHEDILAALCRQY
;
A
#
# COMPACT_ATOMS: atom_id res chain seq x y z
N MET A 1 24.17 25.58 -23.97
CA MET A 1 23.81 25.32 -22.57
C MET A 1 24.07 23.84 -22.34
N GLU A 2 25.17 23.52 -21.68
CA GLU A 2 25.73 22.17 -21.59
C GLU A 2 24.84 21.24 -20.75
N LEU A 3 24.61 20.03 -21.27
CA LEU A 3 24.01 18.92 -20.54
C LEU A 3 25.06 18.32 -19.60
N MET A 4 24.88 18.50 -18.29
CA MET A 4 25.73 17.85 -17.28
C MET A 4 25.44 16.35 -17.17
N ALA A 5 26.51 15.57 -17.04
CA ALA A 5 26.53 14.11 -16.92
C ALA A 5 26.09 13.62 -15.52
N PRO A 6 25.60 12.38 -15.36
CA PRO A 6 25.19 11.85 -14.06
C PRO A 6 26.38 11.59 -13.12
N HIS A 7 26.31 12.12 -11.91
CA HIS A 7 27.36 12.03 -10.89
C HIS A 7 27.50 10.63 -10.27
N ARG A 8 28.75 10.21 -10.02
CA ARG A 8 29.17 8.90 -9.49
C ARG A 8 29.47 9.02 -7.98
N LEU A 9 28.92 8.11 -7.17
CA LEU A 9 29.22 7.94 -5.74
C LEU A 9 30.53 7.14 -5.57
N ILE A 10 31.43 7.55 -4.67
CA ILE A 10 32.70 6.84 -4.35
C ILE A 10 32.73 6.51 -2.85
N ILE A 11 33.02 5.26 -2.48
CA ILE A 11 33.09 4.79 -1.08
C ILE A 11 34.28 3.80 -0.90
N THR A 12 35.04 3.91 0.19
CA THR A 12 36.24 3.11 0.56
C THR A 12 35.96 2.03 1.64
N PRO A 13 36.87 1.05 1.91
CA PRO A 13 36.56 -0.19 2.65
C PRO A 13 37.10 -0.33 4.10
N GLY A 14 36.27 -0.92 4.99
CA GLY A 14 36.62 -1.54 6.29
C GLY A 14 35.95 -2.93 6.51
N PRO A 15 36.39 -3.75 7.50
CA PRO A 15 36.24 -5.22 7.47
C PRO A 15 34.90 -5.81 7.99
N ASN A 16 34.48 -6.89 7.31
CA ASN A 16 33.24 -7.67 7.45
C ASN A 16 33.02 -8.43 8.78
N ARG A 17 31.76 -8.45 9.28
CA ARG A 17 31.20 -9.58 10.04
C ARG A 17 29.76 -9.89 9.59
N LEU A 18 29.57 -11.07 9.00
CA LEU A 18 28.27 -11.61 8.55
C LEU A 18 27.52 -12.26 9.73
N LEU A 19 26.29 -11.82 10.01
CA LEU A 19 25.29 -12.58 10.76
C LEU A 19 24.33 -13.26 9.77
N LYS A 20 24.21 -14.59 9.84
CA LYS A 20 23.27 -15.37 9.02
C LYS A 20 21.84 -15.20 9.58
N HIS A 21 20.87 -14.83 8.74
CA HIS A 21 19.46 -14.65 9.13
C HIS A 21 18.45 -15.51 8.35
N TYR A 22 17.32 -15.75 9.00
CA TYR A 22 16.28 -16.77 8.76
C TYR A 22 15.28 -16.41 7.65
N TRP A 23 15.74 -16.25 6.40
CA TRP A 23 14.84 -16.16 5.23
C TRP A 23 15.16 -17.27 4.23
N ARG A 24 14.17 -18.07 3.87
CA ARG A 24 14.25 -18.98 2.72
C ARG A 24 13.63 -18.31 1.51
N CYS A 25 14.43 -17.57 0.75
CA CYS A 25 14.12 -17.35 -0.67
C CYS A 25 14.44 -18.65 -1.43
N ASN A 26 13.59 -19.02 -2.39
CA ASN A 26 13.62 -20.33 -3.04
C ASN A 26 15.03 -20.65 -3.58
N ALA A 27 15.65 -21.72 -3.06
CA ALA A 27 17.08 -22.00 -3.22
C ALA A 27 17.44 -22.75 -4.53
N SER A 28 16.48 -22.97 -5.42
CA SER A 28 16.66 -23.79 -6.63
C SER A 28 17.27 -23.06 -7.83
N ASN A 29 17.55 -21.75 -7.74
CA ASN A 29 18.13 -20.96 -8.85
C ASN A 29 19.38 -20.14 -8.44
N ARG A 30 20.18 -20.63 -7.49
CA ARG A 30 21.39 -19.93 -7.02
C ARG A 30 22.48 -19.71 -8.09
N GLN A 31 22.34 -20.23 -9.30
CA GLN A 31 23.26 -20.01 -10.40
C GLN A 31 22.55 -19.37 -11.60
N LYS A 32 22.51 -18.02 -11.59
CA LYS A 32 22.40 -17.06 -12.72
C LYS A 32 21.65 -15.80 -12.26
N TYR A 33 22.22 -15.09 -11.29
CA TYR A 33 21.74 -13.76 -10.92
C TYR A 33 22.41 -12.69 -11.81
N PRO A 34 21.65 -11.77 -12.42
CA PRO A 34 22.22 -10.64 -13.15
C PRO A 34 22.56 -9.44 -12.25
N PHE A 35 22.57 -9.59 -10.92
CA PHE A 35 23.11 -8.57 -10.00
C PHE A 35 24.65 -8.51 -10.00
N LYS A 36 25.30 -8.83 -11.13
CA LYS A 36 26.74 -8.66 -11.28
C LYS A 36 27.05 -7.21 -11.63
N ASN A 37 27.87 -6.59 -10.76
CA ASN A 37 28.58 -5.32 -10.92
C ASN A 37 27.91 -4.05 -10.35
N LEU A 38 27.28 -4.13 -9.18
CA LEU A 38 27.26 -2.99 -8.26
C LEU A 38 27.77 -3.44 -6.88
N GLU A 39 29.09 -3.37 -6.68
CA GLU A 39 29.66 -3.34 -5.32
C GLU A 39 29.33 -1.97 -4.73
N ILE A 40 28.39 -1.91 -3.78
CA ILE A 40 28.26 -0.78 -2.87
C ILE A 40 28.90 -1.25 -1.55
N LYS A 41 30.12 -0.80 -1.29
CA LYS A 41 30.75 -0.89 0.04
C LYS A 41 30.23 0.29 0.85
N LEU A 42 29.67 0.02 2.02
CA LEU A 42 29.30 1.05 3.00
C LEU A 42 29.95 0.65 4.32
N GLU A 43 30.84 1.51 4.80
CA GLU A 43 31.48 1.40 6.11
C GLU A 43 30.47 1.70 7.21
N THR A 44 30.45 0.88 8.25
CA THR A 44 29.51 0.94 9.35
C THR A 44 29.98 1.91 10.44
N ASP A 45 29.24 3.01 10.60
CA ASP A 45 28.86 3.67 11.85
C ASP A 45 27.61 4.52 11.51
N VAL A 46 26.40 4.00 11.82
CA VAL A 46 25.15 4.44 11.18
C VAL A 46 24.53 5.66 11.88
N GLU A 47 25.12 6.84 11.67
CA GLU A 47 24.37 8.05 11.31
C GLU A 47 24.57 8.28 9.81
N THR A 48 23.92 7.46 8.97
CA THR A 48 23.92 7.72 7.53
C THR A 48 23.00 8.90 7.25
N LYS A 49 23.51 10.13 7.37
CA LYS A 49 22.93 11.28 6.67
C LYS A 49 23.12 11.03 5.19
N ILE A 50 22.04 10.76 4.47
CA ILE A 50 22.07 10.84 3.01
C ILE A 50 22.14 12.33 2.69
N GLU A 51 23.35 12.83 2.44
CA GLU A 51 23.58 14.16 1.89
C GLU A 51 23.31 14.10 0.38
N THR A 52 22.12 14.53 -0.02
CA THR A 52 21.89 15.05 -1.38
C THR A 52 22.29 16.53 -1.36
N GLU A 53 22.89 17.05 -2.44
CA GLU A 53 23.31 18.45 -2.49
C GLU A 53 22.11 19.36 -2.17
N ASN A 54 22.17 19.98 -0.99
CA ASN A 54 21.26 20.96 -0.38
C ASN A 54 20.12 20.49 0.55
N THR A 55 20.02 19.21 0.92
CA THR A 55 19.14 18.83 2.06
C THR A 55 19.69 17.66 2.87
N SER A 56 20.05 17.91 4.14
CA SER A 56 20.25 16.82 5.10
C SER A 56 18.89 16.15 5.34
N HIS A 57 18.63 15.01 4.71
CA HIS A 57 17.41 14.27 4.98
C HIS A 57 17.50 13.60 6.36
N PRO A 58 16.45 13.65 7.22
CA PRO A 58 16.50 13.11 8.58
C PRO A 58 16.41 11.57 8.64
N PHE A 59 16.40 10.88 7.50
CA PHE A 59 16.16 9.45 7.42
C PHE A 59 17.46 8.66 7.61
N THR A 60 17.45 7.69 8.51
CA THR A 60 18.54 6.74 8.72
C THR A 60 18.00 5.31 8.70
N LEU A 61 18.85 4.29 8.66
CA LEU A 61 18.38 2.90 8.77
C LEU A 61 17.69 2.63 10.13
N ASN A 62 18.09 3.35 11.18
CA ASN A 62 17.47 3.26 12.52
C ASN A 62 16.16 4.05 12.63
N HIS A 63 16.02 5.10 11.82
CA HIS A 63 14.83 5.94 11.75
C HIS A 63 14.39 6.12 10.29
N PRO A 64 13.89 5.05 9.65
CA PRO A 64 13.64 5.07 8.21
C PRO A 64 12.39 5.88 7.82
N VAL A 65 11.51 6.17 8.78
CA VAL A 65 10.26 6.89 8.57
C VAL A 65 10.13 8.01 9.61
N VAL A 66 9.81 9.22 9.16
CA VAL A 66 9.53 10.39 10.00
C VAL A 66 8.06 10.75 9.88
N ARG A 67 7.32 10.72 10.99
CA ARG A 67 5.91 11.10 11.03
C ARG A 67 5.77 12.60 10.76
N TYR A 68 4.72 12.99 10.04
CA TYR A 68 4.38 14.40 9.91
C TYR A 68 3.90 14.94 11.26
N SER A 69 4.48 16.06 11.70
CA SER A 69 4.14 16.68 12.98
C SER A 69 2.70 17.16 13.02
N GLY A 70 2.12 17.56 11.88
CA GLY A 70 0.73 17.99 11.75
C GLY A 70 -0.32 16.88 11.70
N ASN A 71 0.06 15.61 11.89
CA ASN A 71 -0.91 14.52 11.92
C ASN A 71 -2.00 14.70 13.00
N PRO A 72 -3.24 14.23 12.73
CA PRO A 72 -3.70 13.63 11.47
C PRO A 72 -3.98 14.65 10.36
N ILE A 73 -3.79 14.24 9.11
CA ILE A 73 -4.06 15.07 7.93
C ILE A 73 -5.54 15.04 7.50
N LEU A 74 -6.30 14.03 7.95
CA LEU A 74 -7.75 13.94 7.77
C LEU A 74 -8.38 13.12 8.91
N ASN A 75 -9.57 13.54 9.36
CA ASN A 75 -10.35 12.85 10.38
C ASN A 75 -11.86 13.01 10.13
N SER A 76 -12.68 12.30 10.91
CA SER A 76 -14.14 12.32 10.78
C SER A 76 -14.75 13.70 11.02
N HIS A 77 -14.20 14.50 11.95
CA HIS A 77 -14.65 15.89 12.19
C HIS A 77 -14.53 16.75 10.94
N ALA A 78 -13.42 16.64 10.22
CA ALA A 78 -13.23 17.36 8.96
C ALA A 78 -14.25 16.98 7.90
N ILE A 79 -14.54 15.69 7.77
CA ILE A 79 -15.53 15.18 6.83
C ILE A 79 -16.94 15.62 7.23
N ASN A 80 -17.30 15.54 8.52
CA ASN A 80 -18.64 15.85 9.02
C ASN A 80 -19.00 17.34 8.99
N ARG A 81 -18.01 18.24 8.81
CA ARG A 81 -18.28 19.65 8.46
C ARG A 81 -18.90 19.79 7.07
N ILE A 82 -18.66 18.83 6.17
CA ILE A 82 -19.18 18.80 4.80
C ILE A 82 -20.36 17.83 4.71
N TRP A 83 -20.22 16.62 5.25
CA TRP A 83 -21.23 15.56 5.24
C TRP A 83 -22.16 15.71 6.45
N THR A 84 -23.03 16.72 6.41
CA THR A 84 -23.81 17.18 7.57
C THR A 84 -25.07 16.37 7.85
N THR A 85 -25.57 15.59 6.89
CA THR A 85 -26.82 14.84 7.09
C THR A 85 -26.58 13.58 7.93
N PRO A 86 -27.54 13.20 8.81
CA PRO A 86 -27.38 12.03 9.69
C PRO A 86 -26.97 10.73 8.99
N GLY A 87 -27.48 10.49 7.79
CA GLY A 87 -27.17 9.28 7.00
C GLY A 87 -25.83 9.32 6.26
N ARG A 88 -25.10 10.44 6.32
CA ARG A 88 -23.79 10.63 5.69
C ARG A 88 -22.67 10.88 6.67
N GLN A 89 -22.97 11.23 7.91
CA GLN A 89 -21.95 11.40 8.92
C GLN A 89 -21.15 10.10 9.12
N VAL A 90 -19.85 10.29 9.28
CA VAL A 90 -18.87 9.23 9.46
C VAL A 90 -18.20 9.31 10.82
N ILE A 91 -17.62 8.20 11.25
CA ILE A 91 -16.90 8.10 12.53
C ILE A 91 -15.39 7.95 12.37
N THR A 92 -14.92 7.67 11.16
CA THR A 92 -13.49 7.40 10.86
C THR A 92 -13.08 7.99 9.51
N ALA A 93 -11.79 8.18 9.28
CA ALA A 93 -11.18 8.51 8.00
C ALA A 93 -9.80 7.87 7.91
N HIS A 94 -9.61 6.84 7.09
CA HIS A 94 -8.38 6.04 7.07
C HIS A 94 -8.22 5.31 5.72
N ASN A 95 -7.16 4.52 5.58
CA ASN A 95 -6.93 3.61 4.45
C ASN A 95 -7.17 4.25 3.09
N ALA A 96 -6.34 5.23 2.73
CA ALA A 96 -6.53 6.01 1.51
C ALA A 96 -5.59 5.65 0.37
N GLY A 97 -6.15 5.52 -0.83
CA GLY A 97 -5.40 5.54 -2.08
C GLY A 97 -5.07 6.97 -2.47
N ILE A 98 -3.89 7.20 -3.03
CA ILE A 98 -3.40 8.54 -3.37
C ILE A 98 -2.84 8.55 -4.79
N THR A 99 -3.04 9.64 -5.53
CA THR A 99 -2.37 9.88 -6.81
C THR A 99 -2.25 11.38 -7.14
N LEU A 100 -1.54 11.71 -8.23
CA LEU A 100 -1.55 13.03 -8.84
C LEU A 100 -2.49 13.04 -10.06
N PHE A 101 -3.35 14.04 -10.12
CA PHE A 101 -4.25 14.31 -11.25
C PHE A 101 -4.31 15.80 -11.54
N ARG A 102 -3.91 16.20 -12.75
CA ARG A 102 -3.89 17.62 -13.20
C ARG A 102 -3.23 18.55 -12.17
N ASN A 103 -2.05 18.15 -11.67
CA ASN A 103 -1.25 18.87 -10.67
C ASN A 103 -1.87 19.01 -9.27
N LYS A 104 -2.97 18.31 -8.98
CA LYS A 104 -3.51 18.16 -7.62
C LYS A 104 -3.30 16.75 -7.10
N TYR A 105 -3.07 16.64 -5.79
CA TYR A 105 -3.12 15.37 -5.09
C TYR A 105 -4.59 14.98 -4.92
N ILE A 106 -4.91 13.75 -5.27
CA ILE A 106 -6.23 13.14 -5.04
C ILE A 106 -6.06 12.06 -4.00
N MET A 107 -6.86 12.15 -2.93
CA MET A 107 -7.02 11.13 -1.90
C MET A 107 -8.38 10.48 -2.05
N LEU A 108 -8.42 9.16 -2.18
CA LEU A 108 -9.63 8.35 -2.00
C LEU A 108 -9.54 7.67 -0.64
N PHE A 109 -10.27 8.16 0.36
CA PHE A 109 -10.19 7.69 1.74
C PHE A 109 -11.38 6.82 2.11
N ARG A 110 -11.15 5.76 2.89
CA ARG A 110 -12.20 4.96 3.49
C ARG A 110 -12.76 5.66 4.72
N SER A 111 -14.07 5.62 4.88
CA SER A 111 -14.77 6.02 6.09
C SER A 111 -15.94 5.09 6.38
N HIS A 112 -16.24 4.89 7.66
CA HIS A 112 -17.46 4.21 8.10
C HIS A 112 -18.57 5.22 8.31
N LEU A 113 -19.72 5.01 7.66
CA LEU A 113 -20.97 5.63 8.06
C LEU A 113 -21.32 5.18 9.49
N ARG A 114 -22.15 5.96 10.20
CA ARG A 114 -22.56 5.61 11.58
C ARG A 114 -23.28 4.26 11.73
N ASN A 115 -23.78 3.69 10.63
CA ASN A 115 -24.37 2.35 10.60
C ASN A 115 -23.35 1.22 10.31
N GLY A 116 -22.07 1.54 10.22
CA GLY A 116 -20.98 0.59 9.99
C GLY A 116 -20.65 0.33 8.53
N ILE A 117 -21.44 0.81 7.56
CA ILE A 117 -21.15 0.60 6.14
C ILE A 117 -19.96 1.47 5.70
N SER A 118 -18.95 0.82 5.11
CA SER A 118 -17.79 1.48 4.53
C SER A 118 -18.13 2.17 3.20
N VAL A 119 -17.68 3.41 3.06
CA VAL A 119 -17.74 4.20 1.83
C VAL A 119 -16.36 4.78 1.53
N VAL A 120 -16.13 5.19 0.28
CA VAL A 120 -14.92 5.90 -0.12
C VAL A 120 -15.26 7.35 -0.41
N GLY A 121 -14.69 8.29 0.34
CA GLY A 121 -14.74 9.71 0.03
C GLY A 121 -13.57 10.14 -0.86
N LYS A 122 -13.67 11.33 -1.44
CA LYS A 122 -12.57 11.96 -2.19
C LYS A 122 -12.20 13.29 -1.55
N ALA A 123 -10.91 13.53 -1.42
CA ALA A 123 -10.37 14.84 -1.09
C ALA A 123 -9.27 15.24 -2.06
N THR A 124 -9.06 16.54 -2.24
CA THR A 124 -8.00 17.09 -3.09
C THR A 124 -7.13 18.10 -2.34
N SER A 125 -5.85 18.17 -2.68
CA SER A 125 -4.90 19.12 -2.08
C SER A 125 -3.87 19.55 -3.12
N ASP A 126 -3.39 20.79 -3.04
CA ASP A 126 -2.29 21.28 -3.88
C ASP A 126 -0.92 20.78 -3.38
N THR A 127 -0.80 20.46 -2.08
CA THR A 127 0.47 20.07 -1.45
C THR A 127 0.55 18.57 -1.16
N GLY A 128 -0.59 17.89 -1.06
CA GLY A 128 -0.66 16.52 -0.58
C GLY A 128 -0.36 16.37 0.92
N ILE A 129 -0.15 17.47 1.63
CA ILE A 129 0.18 17.47 3.07
C ILE A 129 -0.99 18.02 3.89
N SER A 130 -1.57 19.13 3.43
CA SER A 130 -2.57 19.91 4.17
C SER A 130 -3.61 20.51 3.22
N ASP A 131 -4.58 21.25 3.78
CA ASP A 131 -5.63 21.96 3.03
C ASP A 131 -6.42 21.03 2.10
N TRP A 132 -6.83 19.88 2.64
CA TRP A 132 -7.64 18.90 1.94
C TRP A 132 -9.07 19.40 1.75
N GLU A 133 -9.45 19.65 0.49
CA GLU A 133 -10.82 19.94 0.08
C GLU A 133 -11.59 18.64 -0.11
N ILE A 134 -12.66 18.42 0.66
CA ILE A 134 -13.44 17.18 0.67
C ILE A 134 -14.65 17.34 -0.25
N ASP A 135 -14.86 16.37 -1.15
CA ASP A 135 -16.04 16.35 -2.02
C ASP A 135 -17.33 16.21 -1.18
N PRO A 136 -18.44 16.85 -1.61
CA PRO A 136 -19.69 16.87 -0.84
C PRO A 136 -20.41 15.52 -0.76
N GLU A 137 -20.04 14.56 -1.62
CA GLU A 137 -20.61 13.22 -1.66
C GLU A 137 -19.50 12.16 -1.67
N PRO A 138 -19.75 10.96 -1.11
CA PRO A 138 -18.83 9.84 -1.26
C PRO A 138 -18.59 9.50 -2.73
N PHE A 139 -17.32 9.27 -3.07
CA PHE A 139 -16.84 8.91 -4.39
C PHE A 139 -17.23 7.49 -4.79
N LEU A 140 -17.13 6.52 -3.87
CA LEU A 140 -17.70 5.19 -4.02
C LEU A 140 -18.60 4.83 -2.85
N LYS A 141 -19.73 4.22 -3.20
CA LYS A 141 -20.69 3.57 -2.31
C LYS A 141 -20.96 2.16 -2.85
N PRO A 142 -21.55 1.27 -2.06
CA PRO A 142 -22.08 0.02 -2.58
C PRO A 142 -22.85 0.23 -3.88
N CYS A 143 -22.45 -0.49 -4.93
CA CYS A 143 -23.01 -0.34 -6.27
C CYS A 143 -24.54 -0.50 -6.29
N LYS A 144 -25.19 0.32 -7.11
CA LYS A 144 -26.62 0.23 -7.44
C LYS A 144 -26.82 -0.04 -8.93
N SER A 145 -28.06 -0.27 -9.34
CA SER A 145 -28.43 -0.55 -10.73
C SER A 145 -28.12 0.59 -11.71
N GLU A 146 -28.10 1.82 -11.22
CA GLU A 146 -27.85 3.04 -12.01
C GLU A 146 -26.36 3.36 -12.17
N ASP A 147 -25.48 2.67 -11.44
CA ASP A 147 -24.04 2.88 -11.53
C ASP A 147 -23.47 2.35 -12.87
N ASN A 148 -22.41 2.99 -13.36
CA ASN A 148 -21.75 2.52 -14.58
C ASN A 148 -20.92 1.26 -14.29
N THR A 149 -21.27 0.18 -14.96
CA THR A 149 -20.52 -1.08 -14.98
C THR A 149 -20.18 -1.47 -16.42
N THR A 150 -19.08 -2.19 -16.62
CA THR A 150 -18.75 -2.77 -17.94
C THR A 150 -19.73 -3.87 -18.35
N ASP A 151 -20.31 -4.55 -17.37
CA ASP A 151 -21.37 -5.53 -17.56
C ASP A 151 -22.56 -5.17 -16.67
N LYS A 152 -23.69 -4.80 -17.29
CA LYS A 152 -24.91 -4.40 -16.58
C LYS A 152 -25.59 -5.57 -15.87
N GLN A 153 -25.33 -6.82 -16.27
CA GLN A 153 -25.89 -7.99 -15.60
C GLN A 153 -25.22 -8.24 -14.24
N THR A 154 -23.98 -7.77 -14.05
CA THR A 154 -23.21 -7.94 -12.81
C THR A 154 -23.33 -6.77 -11.83
N ALA A 155 -23.96 -5.64 -12.21
CA ALA A 155 -24.13 -4.46 -11.34
C ALA A 155 -24.83 -4.78 -10.00
N GLY A 156 -25.73 -5.76 -9.97
CA GLY A 156 -26.39 -6.26 -8.76
C GLY A 156 -25.62 -7.35 -7.99
N ASN A 157 -24.51 -7.86 -8.52
CA ASN A 157 -23.75 -8.99 -7.99
C ASN A 157 -22.27 -8.66 -7.73
N LEU A 158 -21.93 -7.38 -7.57
CA LEU A 158 -20.57 -6.95 -7.22
C LEU A 158 -20.17 -7.29 -5.78
N ARG A 159 -21.11 -7.82 -4.97
CA ARG A 159 -20.91 -8.18 -3.57
C ARG A 159 -20.37 -7.02 -2.72
N GLU A 160 -20.87 -5.81 -2.96
CA GLU A 160 -20.47 -4.59 -2.24
C GLU A 160 -21.46 -4.16 -1.15
N ALA A 161 -22.55 -4.90 -0.94
CA ALA A 161 -23.65 -4.49 -0.04
C ALA A 161 -23.21 -4.28 1.42
N GLY A 162 -22.13 -4.92 1.86
CA GLY A 162 -21.52 -4.71 3.18
C GLY A 162 -20.59 -3.48 3.26
N GLY A 163 -20.19 -2.91 2.11
CA GLY A 163 -19.31 -1.75 2.04
C GLY A 163 -18.25 -1.86 0.95
N VAL A 164 -17.65 -0.71 0.64
CA VAL A 164 -16.47 -0.59 -0.24
C VAL A 164 -15.29 -0.03 0.54
N GLU A 165 -14.14 -0.69 0.46
CA GLU A 165 -13.04 -0.52 1.42
C GLU A 165 -11.67 -0.43 0.77
N ASP A 166 -10.73 0.16 1.51
CA ASP A 166 -9.28 0.16 1.24
C ASP A 166 -8.88 0.44 -0.22
N PRO A 167 -9.36 1.55 -0.82
CA PRO A 167 -9.05 1.90 -2.20
C PRO A 167 -7.55 2.08 -2.40
N ARG A 168 -7.03 1.57 -3.53
CA ARG A 168 -5.67 1.79 -4.01
C ARG A 168 -5.73 2.31 -5.42
N ILE A 169 -4.98 3.36 -5.72
CA ILE A 169 -5.02 4.03 -7.02
C ILE A 169 -3.73 3.75 -7.77
N THR A 170 -3.83 3.11 -8.94
CA THR A 170 -2.70 2.90 -9.84
C THR A 170 -3.00 3.58 -11.16
N ARG A 171 -2.18 4.57 -11.54
CA ARG A 171 -2.22 5.16 -12.87
C ARG A 171 -1.47 4.24 -13.83
N ILE A 172 -2.12 3.85 -14.92
CA ILE A 172 -1.53 3.12 -16.04
C ILE A 172 -1.90 3.88 -17.30
N ASP A 173 -0.90 4.40 -18.00
CA ASP A 173 -1.07 5.35 -19.10
C ASP A 173 -1.92 6.57 -18.63
N GLU A 174 -3.04 6.85 -19.29
CA GLU A 174 -3.96 7.94 -18.94
C GLU A 174 -5.13 7.51 -18.04
N THR A 175 -5.22 6.22 -17.69
CA THR A 175 -6.32 5.67 -16.89
C THR A 175 -5.90 5.49 -15.43
N TYR A 176 -6.79 5.88 -14.51
CA TYR A 176 -6.62 5.62 -13.08
C TYR A 176 -7.46 4.41 -12.70
N TYR A 177 -6.78 3.32 -12.39
CA TYR A 177 -7.39 2.09 -11.91
C TYR A 177 -7.45 2.07 -10.39
N ILE A 178 -8.58 1.64 -9.86
CA ILE A 178 -8.86 1.62 -8.43
C ILE A 178 -9.20 0.19 -8.04
N THR A 179 -8.30 -0.45 -7.29
CA THR A 179 -8.64 -1.71 -6.62
C THR A 179 -9.22 -1.39 -5.25
N TYR A 180 -10.30 -2.07 -4.86
CA TYR A 180 -10.97 -1.87 -3.58
C TYR A 180 -11.62 -3.16 -3.11
N SER A 181 -11.73 -3.33 -1.80
CA SER A 181 -12.42 -4.46 -1.20
C SER A 181 -13.93 -4.25 -1.27
N ALA A 182 -14.63 -5.23 -1.81
CA ALA A 182 -16.08 -5.35 -1.88
C ALA A 182 -16.54 -6.36 -0.82
N TYR A 183 -17.23 -5.88 0.21
CA TYR A 183 -17.64 -6.69 1.36
C TYR A 183 -19.05 -7.25 1.18
N HIS A 184 -19.22 -8.56 1.39
CA HIS A 184 -20.52 -9.19 1.24
C HIS A 184 -21.52 -8.72 2.32
N GLY A 185 -22.76 -8.42 1.93
CA GLY A 185 -23.75 -7.86 2.86
C GLY A 185 -24.34 -8.84 3.87
N LEU A 186 -24.18 -10.14 3.66
CA LEU A 186 -24.84 -11.18 4.47
C LEU A 186 -23.88 -12.27 4.99
N GLU A 187 -22.71 -12.43 4.38
CA GLU A 187 -21.76 -13.51 4.71
C GLU A 187 -20.60 -12.86 5.46
N PRO A 188 -20.39 -13.20 6.74
CA PRO A 188 -19.25 -12.68 7.50
C PRO A 188 -17.93 -13.02 6.82
N ASP A 189 -16.98 -12.08 6.88
CA ASP A 189 -15.61 -12.19 6.38
C ASP A 189 -15.43 -12.48 4.88
N SER A 190 -16.52 -12.55 4.10
CA SER A 190 -16.48 -12.76 2.66
C SER A 190 -16.16 -11.47 1.92
N VAL A 191 -14.96 -11.40 1.33
CA VAL A 191 -14.48 -10.20 0.63
C VAL A 191 -13.89 -10.54 -0.73
N ARG A 192 -14.20 -9.72 -1.72
CA ARG A 192 -13.51 -9.77 -3.02
C ARG A 192 -12.79 -8.45 -3.23
N VAL A 193 -11.76 -8.47 -4.06
CA VAL A 193 -11.19 -7.21 -4.56
C VAL A 193 -11.73 -6.94 -5.95
N SER A 194 -12.44 -5.83 -6.07
CA SER A 194 -13.00 -5.32 -7.31
C SER A 194 -12.09 -4.27 -7.94
N LEU A 195 -12.25 -4.10 -9.25
CA LEU A 195 -11.57 -3.10 -10.04
C LEU A 195 -12.58 -2.06 -10.53
N ALA A 196 -12.25 -0.80 -10.38
CA ALA A 196 -12.90 0.32 -11.05
C ALA A 196 -11.87 1.15 -11.83
N SER A 197 -12.34 2.02 -12.72
CA SER A 197 -11.47 2.99 -13.38
C SER A 197 -12.14 4.35 -13.54
N THR A 198 -11.31 5.38 -13.64
CA THR A 198 -11.73 6.75 -13.94
C THR A 198 -10.63 7.48 -14.73
N ASN A 199 -11.02 8.46 -15.54
CA ASN A 199 -10.10 9.36 -16.24
C ASN A 199 -10.27 10.83 -15.79
N ASP A 200 -11.24 11.10 -14.90
CA ASP A 200 -11.64 12.45 -14.50
C ASP A 200 -11.90 12.60 -12.99
N PHE A 201 -11.85 11.51 -12.21
CA PHE A 201 -12.24 11.46 -10.80
C PHE A 201 -13.65 12.03 -10.52
N LYS A 202 -14.56 11.86 -11.50
CA LYS A 202 -15.98 12.19 -11.42
C LYS A 202 -16.82 11.00 -11.89
N THR A 203 -16.48 10.45 -13.04
CA THR A 203 -17.13 9.28 -13.64
C THR A 203 -16.33 8.04 -13.27
N VAL A 204 -16.99 7.06 -12.66
CA VAL A 204 -16.41 5.76 -12.32
C VAL A 204 -17.05 4.70 -13.17
N ILE A 205 -16.24 3.80 -13.73
CA ILE A 205 -16.69 2.56 -14.38
C ILE A 205 -16.22 1.40 -13.51
N ARG A 206 -17.15 0.58 -13.01
CA ARG A 206 -16.84 -0.65 -12.28
C ARG A 206 -16.65 -1.80 -13.26
N HIS A 207 -15.54 -2.52 -13.13
CA HIS A 207 -15.22 -3.73 -13.91
C HIS A 207 -15.57 -5.02 -13.17
N GLY A 208 -15.89 -4.92 -11.88
CA GLY A 208 -16.22 -6.04 -11.02
C GLY A 208 -14.99 -6.73 -10.41
N PRO A 209 -15.14 -7.96 -9.89
CA PRO A 209 -14.08 -8.63 -9.15
C PRO A 209 -12.88 -8.97 -10.05
N VAL A 210 -11.67 -8.69 -9.55
CA VAL A 210 -10.40 -9.03 -10.21
C VAL A 210 -10.28 -10.54 -10.36
N MET A 211 -10.79 -11.31 -9.40
CA MET A 211 -10.97 -12.75 -9.47
C MET A 211 -12.21 -13.16 -8.68
N ASP A 212 -12.81 -14.29 -9.05
CA ASP A 212 -13.98 -14.87 -8.38
C ASP A 212 -13.61 -15.72 -7.15
N VAL A 213 -12.67 -15.25 -6.33
CA VAL A 213 -12.21 -15.92 -5.09
C VAL A 213 -12.06 -14.91 -3.95
N ASP A 214 -12.12 -15.40 -2.71
CA ASP A 214 -12.00 -14.56 -1.53
C ASP A 214 -10.56 -14.03 -1.39
N MET A 215 -10.44 -12.71 -1.37
CA MET A 215 -9.16 -12.04 -1.26
C MET A 215 -9.30 -10.64 -0.73
N ARG A 216 -8.20 -10.15 -0.18
CA ARG A 216 -8.04 -8.76 0.21
C ARG A 216 -6.77 -8.20 -0.43
N ASN A 217 -6.59 -6.89 -0.34
CA ASN A 217 -5.33 -6.23 -0.67
C ASN A 217 -4.77 -6.66 -2.05
N VAL A 218 -5.35 -6.17 -3.15
CA VAL A 218 -4.72 -6.30 -4.47
C VAL A 218 -4.13 -4.96 -4.86
N VAL A 219 -2.85 -4.95 -5.23
CA VAL A 219 -2.16 -3.77 -5.75
C VAL A 219 -1.63 -4.03 -7.15
N LEU A 220 -1.91 -3.12 -8.07
CA LEU A 220 -1.42 -3.19 -9.44
C LEU A 220 -0.03 -2.55 -9.54
N PHE A 221 0.87 -3.15 -10.30
CA PHE A 221 2.07 -2.47 -10.77
C PHE A 221 1.68 -1.38 -11.78
N PRO A 222 2.31 -0.20 -11.77
CA PRO A 222 1.86 0.97 -12.54
C PRO A 222 2.25 0.96 -14.02
N GLU A 223 2.83 -0.13 -14.53
CA GLU A 223 3.10 -0.30 -15.95
C GLU A 223 3.15 -1.79 -16.33
N LYS A 224 3.13 -2.07 -17.63
CA LYS A 224 3.40 -3.42 -18.13
C LYS A 224 4.86 -3.79 -17.91
N ILE A 225 5.09 -5.00 -17.42
CA ILE A 225 6.42 -5.59 -17.33
C ILE A 225 6.48 -6.74 -18.33
N ASN A 226 7.41 -6.68 -19.29
CA ASN A 226 7.52 -7.65 -20.40
C ASN A 226 6.19 -7.86 -21.14
N GLY A 227 5.44 -6.77 -21.39
CA GLY A 227 4.18 -6.79 -22.14
C GLY A 227 2.95 -7.27 -21.36
N ARG A 228 3.06 -7.58 -20.06
CA ARG A 228 1.95 -8.05 -19.21
C ARG A 228 1.71 -7.11 -18.04
N TYR A 229 0.47 -7.06 -17.57
CA TYR A 229 0.13 -6.42 -16.30
C TYR A 229 0.46 -7.37 -15.16
N TYR A 230 0.94 -6.82 -14.04
CA TYR A 230 1.24 -7.55 -12.82
C TYR A 230 0.51 -6.95 -11.63
N ALA A 231 0.18 -7.78 -10.65
CA ALA A 231 -0.40 -7.36 -9.39
C ALA A 231 0.04 -8.28 -8.25
N LEU A 232 0.10 -7.73 -7.04
CA LEU A 232 0.27 -8.51 -5.82
C LEU A 232 -1.10 -8.80 -5.23
N PHE A 233 -1.28 -10.02 -4.75
CA PHE A 233 -2.55 -10.53 -4.23
C PHE A 233 -2.37 -11.06 -2.82
N ARG A 234 -3.37 -10.84 -1.96
CA ARG A 234 -3.42 -11.43 -0.63
C ARG A 234 -4.68 -12.27 -0.48
N PRO A 235 -4.58 -13.60 -0.66
CA PRO A 235 -5.71 -14.47 -0.41
C PRO A 235 -6.26 -14.36 1.01
N ASN A 236 -7.56 -14.62 1.18
CA ASN A 236 -8.26 -14.40 2.45
C ASN A 236 -8.78 -15.72 3.09
N ASP A 237 -8.38 -16.89 2.57
CA ASP A 237 -8.89 -18.17 3.05
C ASP A 237 -8.19 -18.69 4.32
N HIS A 238 -8.97 -19.37 5.16
CA HIS A 238 -8.50 -20.00 6.40
C HIS A 238 -7.86 -21.40 6.19
N THR A 239 -7.96 -21.99 5.00
CA THR A 239 -7.47 -23.36 4.73
C THR A 239 -6.36 -23.37 3.68
N ALA A 240 -5.45 -24.35 3.77
CA ALA A 240 -4.28 -24.46 2.89
C ALA A 240 -4.60 -25.06 1.51
N GLN A 241 -5.79 -25.66 1.34
CA GLN A 241 -6.17 -26.46 0.16
C GLN A 241 -6.91 -25.67 -0.93
N ALA A 242 -7.43 -24.47 -0.65
CA ALA A 242 -7.98 -23.59 -1.67
C ALA A 242 -6.84 -22.84 -2.38
N ILE A 243 -7.02 -22.53 -3.68
CA ILE A 243 -6.13 -21.64 -4.43
C ILE A 243 -6.27 -20.23 -3.81
N GLY A 244 -5.57 -20.01 -2.70
CA GLY A 244 -5.83 -18.86 -1.84
C GLY A 244 -5.19 -18.93 -0.46
N GLY A 245 -3.97 -19.48 -0.34
CA GLY A 245 -3.38 -19.83 0.96
C GLY A 245 -3.36 -18.74 2.05
N ASN A 246 -3.41 -19.22 3.31
CA ASN A 246 -3.16 -18.58 4.61
C ASN A 246 -2.63 -17.12 4.59
N PHE A 247 -3.30 -16.21 5.33
CA PHE A 247 -3.03 -14.76 5.57
C PHE A 247 -1.56 -14.32 5.69
N THR A 248 -0.67 -15.27 5.92
CA THR A 248 0.80 -15.21 5.97
C THR A 248 1.52 -15.04 4.61
N ARG A 249 0.81 -14.85 3.48
CA ARG A 249 1.40 -14.88 2.13
C ARG A 249 0.95 -13.71 1.25
N ILE A 250 1.87 -13.27 0.39
CA ILE A 250 1.59 -12.40 -0.76
C ILE A 250 1.94 -13.18 -2.03
N LEU A 251 0.96 -13.32 -2.91
CA LEU A 251 1.11 -13.91 -4.23
C LEU A 251 1.33 -12.83 -5.28
N ILE A 252 1.79 -13.23 -6.45
CA ILE A 252 1.88 -12.38 -7.64
C ILE A 252 1.11 -13.03 -8.77
N GLY A 253 0.47 -12.22 -9.60
CA GLY A 253 -0.23 -12.69 -10.78
C GLY A 253 0.00 -11.78 -11.98
N SER A 254 -0.29 -12.31 -13.17
CA SER A 254 -0.23 -11.52 -14.40
C SER A 254 -1.40 -11.77 -15.36
N THR A 255 -1.76 -10.75 -16.13
CA THR A 255 -2.75 -10.81 -17.22
C THR A 255 -2.28 -9.98 -18.43
N SER A 256 -2.86 -10.25 -19.61
CA SER A 256 -2.78 -9.34 -20.77
C SER A 256 -3.91 -8.31 -20.80
N HIS A 257 -5.00 -8.52 -20.04
CA HIS A 257 -6.19 -7.68 -20.03
C HIS A 257 -6.59 -7.32 -18.59
N LEU A 258 -6.27 -6.09 -18.17
CA LEU A 258 -6.42 -5.68 -16.77
C LEU A 258 -7.87 -5.79 -16.24
N THR A 259 -8.86 -5.54 -17.10
CA THR A 259 -10.29 -5.54 -16.76
C THR A 259 -10.94 -6.92 -16.91
N ALA A 260 -10.17 -7.94 -17.31
CA ALA A 260 -10.64 -9.33 -17.34
C ALA A 260 -10.35 -10.01 -16.00
N SER A 261 -11.20 -10.96 -15.62
CA SER A 261 -11.01 -11.77 -14.40
C SER A 261 -10.13 -13.01 -14.64
N ASP A 262 -9.16 -12.94 -15.56
CA ASP A 262 -8.36 -14.06 -16.06
C ASP A 262 -6.91 -14.09 -15.53
N TRP A 263 -6.69 -13.47 -14.37
CA TRP A 263 -5.37 -13.37 -13.74
C TRP A 263 -4.73 -14.74 -13.50
N LYS A 264 -3.53 -14.94 -14.05
CA LYS A 264 -2.72 -16.14 -13.80
C LYS A 264 -1.89 -15.91 -12.55
N ILE A 265 -2.38 -16.42 -11.41
CA ILE A 265 -1.69 -16.34 -10.12
C ILE A 265 -0.58 -17.39 -10.04
N SER A 266 0.59 -16.99 -9.54
CA SER A 266 1.68 -17.92 -9.28
C SER A 266 1.34 -18.89 -8.15
N ASN A 267 1.66 -20.16 -8.35
CA ASN A 267 1.46 -21.20 -7.33
C ASN A 267 2.41 -21.05 -6.13
N GLN A 268 3.47 -20.24 -6.25
CA GLN A 268 4.41 -19.96 -5.18
C GLN A 268 4.27 -18.51 -4.71
N PRO A 269 4.24 -18.27 -3.39
CA PRO A 269 4.22 -16.91 -2.87
C PRO A 269 5.53 -16.19 -3.18
N VAL A 270 5.45 -14.91 -3.54
CA VAL A 270 6.63 -14.04 -3.65
C VAL A 270 7.13 -13.58 -2.29
N MET A 271 6.23 -13.53 -1.31
CA MET A 271 6.56 -13.28 0.10
C MET A 271 5.72 -14.21 0.97
N ALA A 272 6.36 -14.86 1.93
CA ALA A 272 5.70 -15.74 2.87
C ALA A 272 6.42 -15.71 4.22
N GLN A 273 5.65 -15.83 5.30
CA GLN A 273 6.24 -15.98 6.62
C GLN A 273 6.82 -17.40 6.80
N ALA A 274 8.06 -17.46 7.29
CA ALA A 274 8.81 -18.73 7.45
C ALA A 274 8.83 -19.27 8.90
N GLY A 275 8.01 -18.70 9.79
CA GLY A 275 7.96 -19.04 11.22
C GLY A 275 8.89 -18.18 12.09
N GLY A 276 8.93 -18.47 13.40
CA GLY A 276 9.73 -17.74 14.38
C GLY A 276 9.12 -16.40 14.84
N PRO A 277 9.71 -15.76 15.88
CA PRO A 277 9.26 -14.47 16.37
C PRO A 277 9.54 -13.39 15.31
N SER A 278 8.49 -12.78 14.78
CA SER A 278 8.56 -11.72 13.77
C SER A 278 7.38 -10.78 13.95
N SER A 279 7.56 -9.49 13.66
CA SER A 279 6.46 -8.53 13.58
C SER A 279 5.51 -8.81 12.41
N PHE A 280 5.87 -9.72 11.51
CA PHE A 280 5.09 -10.16 10.36
C PHE A 280 4.55 -11.59 10.53
N SER A 281 4.58 -12.14 11.75
CA SER A 281 4.42 -13.57 11.98
C SER A 281 3.00 -14.11 11.77
N ALA A 282 1.98 -13.28 11.93
CA ALA A 282 0.58 -13.70 11.87
C ALA A 282 -0.03 -13.49 10.49
N LYS A 283 0.16 -12.31 9.89
CA LYS A 283 -0.41 -11.94 8.59
C LYS A 283 0.50 -10.96 7.88
N ILE A 284 0.49 -10.99 6.54
CA ILE A 284 1.07 -9.95 5.69
C ILE A 284 0.12 -9.62 4.55
N GLY A 285 0.29 -8.45 3.95
CA GLY A 285 -0.42 -8.11 2.72
C GLY A 285 0.09 -6.82 2.11
N PRO A 286 -0.06 -6.66 0.78
CA PRO A 286 0.41 -5.45 0.12
C PRO A 286 -0.35 -4.23 0.63
N GLY A 287 0.37 -3.13 0.77
CA GLY A 287 -0.15 -1.84 1.19
C GLY A 287 -0.47 -0.97 -0.01
N ALA A 288 0.42 -0.02 -0.31
CA ALA A 288 0.35 0.87 -1.46
C ALA A 288 0.79 0.18 -2.77
N PRO A 289 0.34 0.68 -3.95
CA PRO A 289 0.91 0.29 -5.23
C PRO A 289 2.44 0.37 -5.26
N PRO A 290 3.14 -0.63 -5.85
CA PRO A 290 4.60 -0.60 -5.92
C PRO A 290 5.12 0.65 -6.66
N LEU A 291 6.10 1.32 -6.06
CA LEU A 291 6.73 2.53 -6.58
C LEU A 291 7.92 2.15 -7.47
N LYS A 292 7.96 2.65 -8.70
CA LYS A 292 9.15 2.49 -9.56
C LYS A 292 10.27 3.36 -9.03
N THR A 293 11.42 2.76 -8.74
CA THR A 293 12.62 3.47 -8.28
C THR A 293 13.83 3.05 -9.11
N ARG A 294 14.95 3.76 -8.96
CA ARG A 294 16.25 3.33 -9.53
C ARG A 294 16.76 2.00 -8.96
N HIS A 295 16.18 1.51 -7.87
CA HIS A 295 16.59 0.30 -7.17
C HIS A 295 15.75 -0.93 -7.51
N GLY A 296 14.55 -0.75 -8.07
CA GLY A 296 13.53 -1.78 -8.15
C GLY A 296 12.13 -1.21 -8.01
N TRP A 297 11.14 -2.09 -7.99
CA TRP A 297 9.79 -1.78 -7.54
C TRP A 297 9.75 -1.85 -6.01
N LEU A 298 9.64 -0.69 -5.37
CA LEU A 298 9.57 -0.58 -3.93
C LEU A 298 8.12 -0.78 -3.47
N SER A 299 7.88 -1.82 -2.68
CA SER A 299 6.57 -2.23 -2.21
C SER A 299 6.51 -2.09 -0.68
N ILE A 300 5.57 -1.29 -0.19
CA ILE A 300 5.30 -1.17 1.24
C ILE A 300 4.14 -2.11 1.57
N PHE A 301 4.35 -2.99 2.54
CA PHE A 301 3.38 -4.00 2.94
C PHE A 301 3.08 -3.86 4.43
N HIS A 302 1.89 -4.29 4.86
CA HIS A 302 1.61 -4.42 6.28
C HIS A 302 2.01 -5.82 6.75
N GLY A 303 2.43 -5.92 8.00
CA GLY A 303 2.53 -7.20 8.69
C GLY A 303 1.95 -7.11 10.09
N VAL A 304 1.56 -8.28 10.59
CA VAL A 304 0.82 -8.42 11.85
C VAL A 304 1.54 -9.44 12.71
N ARG A 305 1.58 -9.17 14.01
CA ARG A 305 1.96 -10.13 15.04
C ARG A 305 0.82 -10.27 16.03
N ASN A 306 0.54 -11.50 16.46
CA ASN A 306 -0.40 -11.74 17.56
C ASN A 306 0.30 -11.51 18.90
N THR A 307 -0.34 -10.77 19.79
CA THR A 307 0.09 -10.55 21.18
C THR A 307 -1.00 -11.00 22.15
N MET A 308 -0.74 -10.91 23.45
CA MET A 308 -1.77 -11.22 24.46
C MET A 308 -2.92 -10.19 24.46
N ASP A 309 -2.70 -9.01 23.88
CA ASP A 309 -3.64 -7.89 23.86
C ASP A 309 -3.84 -7.38 22.43
N GLY A 310 -4.26 -8.30 21.55
CA GLY A 310 -4.58 -8.00 20.16
C GLY A 310 -3.40 -8.11 19.20
N ASN A 311 -3.58 -7.49 18.02
CA ASN A 311 -2.78 -7.77 16.83
C ASN A 311 -2.18 -6.47 16.27
N PRO A 312 -1.02 -6.00 16.74
CA PRO A 312 -0.40 -4.80 16.19
C PRO A 312 -0.11 -4.94 14.68
N TYR A 313 -0.52 -3.94 13.91
CA TYR A 313 -0.19 -3.82 12.49
C TYR A 313 0.98 -2.87 12.32
N VAL A 314 2.04 -3.35 11.68
CA VAL A 314 3.26 -2.61 11.36
C VAL A 314 3.43 -2.49 9.85
N LEU A 315 4.23 -1.53 9.38
CA LEU A 315 4.61 -1.44 7.97
C LEU A 315 6.02 -2.00 7.76
N GLY A 316 6.20 -2.78 6.70
CA GLY A 316 7.48 -3.29 6.21
C GLY A 316 7.72 -2.88 4.76
N VAL A 317 8.91 -3.21 4.24
CA VAL A 317 9.29 -2.89 2.86
C VAL A 317 9.90 -4.09 2.13
N ALA A 318 9.55 -4.20 0.85
CA ALA A 318 10.08 -5.15 -0.10
C ALA A 318 10.54 -4.44 -1.38
N LEU A 319 11.50 -5.03 -2.08
CA LEU A 319 12.08 -4.53 -3.32
C LEU A 319 12.01 -5.63 -4.38
N HIS A 320 11.13 -5.46 -5.36
CA HIS A 320 11.00 -6.39 -6.49
C HIS A 320 11.89 -5.94 -7.66
N SER A 321 12.38 -6.88 -8.45
CA SER A 321 13.15 -6.57 -9.67
C SER A 321 12.29 -5.87 -10.73
N LEU A 322 12.86 -4.88 -11.41
CA LEU A 322 12.20 -4.14 -12.50
C LEU A 322 11.84 -5.03 -13.69
N THR A 323 12.64 -6.05 -13.96
CA THR A 323 12.47 -6.93 -15.14
C THR A 323 11.76 -8.24 -14.82
N ASN A 324 11.75 -8.65 -13.56
CA ASN A 324 11.03 -9.83 -13.09
C ASN A 324 10.49 -9.57 -11.68
N PRO A 325 9.23 -9.11 -11.53
CA PRO A 325 8.67 -8.72 -10.24
C PRO A 325 8.45 -9.88 -9.27
N GLU A 326 8.65 -11.14 -9.72
CA GLU A 326 8.65 -12.32 -8.85
C GLU A 326 9.94 -12.46 -8.03
N GLN A 327 11.02 -11.78 -8.43
CA GLN A 327 12.28 -11.74 -7.66
C GLN A 327 12.22 -10.60 -6.66
N VAL A 328 12.22 -10.94 -5.37
CA VAL A 328 11.95 -10.00 -4.27
C VAL A 328 13.04 -10.09 -3.20
N LEU A 329 13.47 -8.93 -2.72
CA LEU A 329 14.17 -8.78 -1.44
C LEU A 329 13.20 -8.16 -0.42
N VAL A 330 13.16 -8.67 0.80
CA VAL A 330 12.23 -8.20 1.84
C VAL A 330 13.05 -7.86 3.07
N SER A 331 12.87 -6.66 3.61
CA SER A 331 13.49 -6.31 4.88
C SER A 331 12.81 -7.04 6.02
N ASN A 332 13.59 -7.64 6.91
CA ASN A 332 13.07 -8.24 8.14
C ASN A 332 12.78 -7.22 9.25
N ILE A 333 13.15 -5.96 9.05
CA ILE A 333 12.92 -4.85 9.99
C ILE A 333 11.68 -4.07 9.52
N PRO A 334 10.63 -3.95 10.35
CA PRO A 334 9.52 -3.06 10.05
C PRO A 334 9.98 -1.60 10.06
N ILE A 335 9.46 -0.82 9.12
CA ILE A 335 9.81 0.60 8.93
C ILE A 335 8.94 1.53 9.78
N LEU A 336 7.77 1.07 10.22
CA LEU A 336 6.87 1.85 11.08
C LEU A 336 6.08 0.93 12.01
N PHE A 337 6.14 1.23 13.31
CA PHE A 337 5.33 0.61 14.36
C PHE A 337 4.27 1.58 14.86
N PRO A 338 3.07 1.11 15.27
CA PRO A 338 2.04 1.97 15.82
C PRO A 338 2.46 2.53 17.19
N THR A 339 2.13 3.79 17.43
CA THR A 339 2.37 4.52 18.68
C THR A 339 1.17 5.42 18.97
N ARG A 340 1.13 6.00 20.17
CA ARG A 340 0.11 7.02 20.52
C ARG A 340 0.10 8.21 19.55
N ALA A 341 1.24 8.54 18.94
CA ALA A 341 1.33 9.65 17.99
C ALA A 341 0.59 9.40 16.66
N ASP A 342 0.24 8.14 16.37
CA ASP A 342 -0.41 7.72 15.14
C ASP A 342 -1.94 7.83 15.21
N CYS A 343 -2.53 8.11 16.36
CA CYS A 343 -3.98 8.34 16.47
C CYS A 343 -4.23 9.48 17.46
N ARG A 344 -4.09 10.73 16.97
CA ARG A 344 -4.42 11.91 17.78
C ARG A 344 -5.87 12.28 17.54
N THR A 345 -6.67 12.11 18.58
CA THR A 345 -8.10 12.37 18.62
C THR A 345 -8.44 13.17 19.87
N THR A 346 -9.66 13.67 19.96
CA THR A 346 -10.20 14.27 21.20
C THR A 346 -10.57 13.16 22.20
N GLU A 347 -10.93 13.54 23.43
CA GLU A 347 -11.27 12.58 24.50
C GLU A 347 -12.55 11.80 24.22
N ASP A 348 -13.51 12.41 23.51
CA ASP A 348 -14.81 11.81 23.19
C ASP A 348 -14.82 11.00 21.88
N ASP A 349 -13.69 10.99 21.16
CA ASP A 349 -13.59 10.33 19.88
C ASP A 349 -13.52 8.81 20.03
N TYR A 350 -14.29 8.14 19.18
CA TYR A 350 -14.22 6.69 19.02
C TYR A 350 -12.92 6.27 18.35
N ILE A 351 -12.22 5.28 18.93
CA ILE A 351 -11.05 4.63 18.34
C ILE A 351 -11.48 3.26 17.81
N HIS A 352 -11.36 3.05 16.50
CA HIS A 352 -11.90 1.85 15.85
C HIS A 352 -11.09 0.58 16.11
N VAL A 353 -9.80 0.58 15.77
CA VAL A 353 -8.92 -0.59 15.93
C VAL A 353 -7.58 -0.15 16.52
N PRO A 354 -7.34 -0.32 17.83
CA PRO A 354 -6.07 0.08 18.45
C PRO A 354 -4.85 -0.62 17.84
N ASN A 355 -3.68 0.03 17.94
CA ASN A 355 -2.37 -0.49 17.53
C ASN A 355 -2.26 -0.80 16.02
N VAL A 356 -2.77 0.09 15.16
CA VAL A 356 -2.70 -0.08 13.70
C VAL A 356 -1.98 1.08 13.03
N VAL A 357 -0.96 0.76 12.23
CA VAL A 357 -0.51 1.60 11.10
C VAL A 357 -0.69 0.82 9.80
N PHE A 358 -1.48 1.36 8.87
CA PHE A 358 -1.85 0.65 7.64
C PHE A 358 -1.83 1.59 6.44
N THR A 359 -1.19 1.20 5.33
CA THR A 359 -1.09 2.05 4.14
C THR A 359 -1.82 1.47 2.93
N CYS A 360 -2.52 2.34 2.20
CA CYS A 360 -3.12 2.04 0.89
C CYS A 360 -2.53 2.92 -0.23
N GLY A 361 -1.71 3.91 0.12
CA GLY A 361 -1.22 4.92 -0.81
C GLY A 361 0.13 5.49 -0.40
N ALA A 362 1.02 5.61 -1.38
CA ALA A 362 2.30 6.30 -1.23
C ALA A 362 2.63 7.00 -2.55
N LEU A 363 3.34 8.13 -2.48
CA LEU A 363 3.82 8.84 -3.66
C LEU A 363 5.31 9.15 -3.56
N ARG A 364 6.04 8.70 -4.59
CA ARG A 364 7.43 9.07 -4.81
C ARG A 364 7.51 10.49 -5.40
N GLN A 365 8.30 11.34 -4.76
CA GLN A 365 8.69 12.65 -5.25
C GLN A 365 9.91 12.54 -6.18
N PRO A 366 10.19 13.55 -7.03
CA PRO A 366 11.30 13.50 -7.98
C PRO A 366 12.67 13.22 -7.35
N ASP A 367 12.91 13.77 -6.15
CA ASP A 367 14.14 13.66 -5.37
C ASP A 367 14.34 12.27 -4.70
N GLY A 368 13.34 11.39 -4.73
CA GLY A 368 13.38 10.10 -4.06
C GLY A 368 12.72 10.07 -2.67
N THR A 369 12.26 11.23 -2.17
CA THR A 369 11.39 11.30 -0.99
C THR A 369 10.07 10.60 -1.28
N ILE A 370 9.54 9.85 -0.32
CA ILE A 370 8.25 9.17 -0.44
C ILE A 370 7.30 9.73 0.60
N TYR A 371 6.14 10.19 0.15
CA TYR A 371 5.01 10.57 0.99
C TYR A 371 4.22 9.30 1.27
N LEU A 372 4.28 8.84 2.52
CA LEU A 372 3.63 7.61 2.98
C LEU A 372 2.33 7.97 3.71
N TYR A 373 1.21 7.68 3.08
CA TYR A 373 -0.11 7.92 3.63
C TYR A 373 -0.59 6.66 4.35
N TYR A 374 -0.92 6.78 5.63
CA TYR A 374 -1.32 5.63 6.44
C TYR A 374 -2.49 5.94 7.38
N GLY A 375 -3.40 4.98 7.53
CA GLY A 375 -4.40 4.96 8.58
C GLY A 375 -3.75 4.71 9.93
N GLY A 376 -4.17 5.48 10.93
CA GLY A 376 -3.85 5.29 12.32
C GLY A 376 -5.05 4.76 13.09
N ASN A 377 -4.90 3.59 13.70
CA ASN A 377 -5.94 2.88 14.46
C ASN A 377 -7.28 2.72 13.72
N ASP A 378 -7.27 2.60 12.38
CA ASP A 378 -8.45 2.66 11.51
C ASP A 378 -9.42 3.82 11.83
N THR A 379 -8.87 4.94 12.30
CA THR A 379 -9.65 6.06 12.83
C THR A 379 -9.32 7.37 12.12
N VAL A 380 -8.03 7.64 11.94
CA VAL A 380 -7.53 8.88 11.33
C VAL A 380 -6.57 8.60 10.18
N MET A 381 -6.43 9.57 9.28
CA MET A 381 -5.49 9.50 8.17
C MET A 381 -4.26 10.34 8.51
N ASN A 382 -3.09 9.73 8.38
CA ASN A 382 -1.80 10.32 8.69
C ASN A 382 -0.90 10.35 7.45
N LEU A 383 0.14 11.18 7.58
CA LEU A 383 1.26 11.26 6.65
C LEU A 383 2.57 10.98 7.40
N ALA A 384 3.47 10.29 6.72
CA ALA A 384 4.87 10.22 7.10
C ALA A 384 5.74 10.40 5.85
N PHE A 385 7.01 10.68 6.08
CA PHE A 385 8.02 10.83 5.04
C PHE A 385 9.08 9.74 5.21
N THR A 386 9.62 9.28 4.09
CA THR A 386 10.76 8.35 4.01
C THR A 386 11.51 8.61 2.71
N HIS A 387 12.58 7.86 2.44
CA HIS A 387 13.38 8.02 1.23
C HIS A 387 13.69 6.65 0.60
N GLU A 388 13.61 6.58 -0.73
CA GLU A 388 13.76 5.33 -1.47
C GLU A 388 15.08 4.61 -1.22
N ASP A 389 16.16 5.37 -1.04
CA ASP A 389 17.49 4.82 -0.79
C ASP A 389 17.58 4.09 0.56
N ILE A 390 16.98 4.65 1.62
CA ILE A 390 16.96 4.04 2.96
C ILE A 390 16.16 2.74 2.92
N LEU A 391 14.98 2.79 2.31
CA LEU A 391 14.11 1.64 2.19
C LEU A 391 14.73 0.53 1.33
N ALA A 392 15.39 0.86 0.23
CA ALA A 392 16.10 -0.11 -0.60
C ALA A 392 17.33 -0.69 0.12
N ALA A 393 18.04 0.11 0.92
CA ALA A 393 19.15 -0.36 1.75
C ALA A 393 18.67 -1.37 2.80
N LEU A 394 17.54 -1.09 3.48
CA LEU A 394 16.93 -2.03 4.42
C LEU A 394 16.64 -3.39 3.77
N CYS A 395 16.08 -3.43 2.55
CA CYS A 395 15.83 -4.70 1.85
C CYS A 395 17.10 -5.46 1.44
N ARG A 396 18.21 -4.77 1.23
CA ARG A 396 19.47 -5.38 0.76
C ARG A 396 20.32 -5.93 1.89
N GLN A 397 20.23 -5.31 3.07
CA GLN A 397 21.09 -5.60 4.22
C GLN A 397 20.42 -6.52 5.25
N TYR A 398 19.09 -6.44 5.35
CA TYR A 398 18.27 -7.08 6.38
C TYR A 398 17.08 -7.78 5.71
#